data_AF-A0A6M9F176-F1
#
_entry.id   AF-A0A6M9F176-F1
#
_cell.length_a   1.000
_cell.length_b   1.000
_cell.length_c   1.000
_cell.angle_alpha   90.00
_cell.angle_beta   90.00
_cell.angle_gamma   90.00
#
_symmetry.space_group_name_H-M   'P 1'
#
loop_
_entity.id
_entity.type
_entity.pdbx_description
1 polymer ?
#
loop_
_entity_poly.entity_id
_entity_poly.type
_entity_poly.pdbx_seq_one_letter_code
_entity_poly.pdbx_strand_id
1 'polypeptide(L)'
;MAKKPKKLDEISKKFGAEREKALNDALKLIEKDFGKGSIMRLGERAEQKVQVMSSGSLALDIALGSGGYPKGRIIEIYGPESSGKTTVALHAVAQAQKEGGIAAFIDAEHALDPAYAAALGVNIDELLLSQPDSGEQGLEIAGKLIDSGAVDLVVVDSVAALVPRAEIDGDIGDSHVGLQARMMSQAMRKLGASINKTKTIAIFINQLREKVGVMFGNPETTPGGRALKFYASVRLDVRGSTQIKGTGDQKDTNVGKETKIKVVKNKVAPPFKEAFVEIMYGEGISKTGELLKIASDLDIIKKAGAWYSYKDEKIGQGSENAKKYLAENPEVFDEIDHQVRVQFGLIDGEEVAETKKDEAVQADSVNEEVTLDLGDELEIEIEE
;
A
#
# COMPACT_ATOMS: atom_id res chain seq x y z
N MET A 1 33.62 23.09 34.80
CA MET A 1 34.65 22.12 34.35
C MET A 1 33.95 20.83 33.94
N ALA A 2 33.80 20.61 32.63
CA ALA A 2 33.13 19.43 32.10
C ALA A 2 34.04 18.19 32.25
N LYS A 3 33.52 17.11 32.87
CA LYS A 3 34.19 15.81 32.90
C LYS A 3 34.28 15.27 31.46
N LYS A 4 35.49 15.02 30.98
CA LYS A 4 35.76 14.38 29.68
C LYS A 4 34.96 13.07 29.55
N PRO A 5 34.43 12.76 28.35
CA PRO A 5 33.82 11.46 28.11
C PRO A 5 34.89 10.36 28.25
N LYS A 6 34.60 9.32 29.03
CA LYS A 6 35.44 8.12 29.09
C LYS A 6 35.43 7.46 27.71
N LYS A 7 36.61 7.22 27.14
CA LYS A 7 36.77 6.55 25.84
C LYS A 7 36.19 5.13 25.93
N LEU A 8 35.22 4.82 25.08
CA LEU A 8 34.61 3.49 24.93
C LEU A 8 35.66 2.40 24.62
N ASP A 9 36.81 2.78 24.04
CA ASP A 9 37.94 1.90 23.73
C ASP A 9 38.66 1.33 24.97
N GLU A 10 38.52 1.93 26.15
CA GLU A 10 39.10 1.38 27.39
C GLU A 10 38.25 0.25 27.99
N ILE A 11 36.95 0.19 27.65
CA ILE A 11 36.04 -0.86 28.11
C ILE A 11 36.21 -2.15 27.29
N SER A 12 36.61 -2.04 26.01
CA SER A 12 36.84 -3.20 25.13
C SER A 12 38.15 -3.93 25.44
N LYS A 13 39.18 -3.22 25.90
CA LYS A 13 40.54 -3.78 26.08
C LYS A 13 40.76 -4.66 27.32
N LYS A 14 39.89 -4.62 28.34
CA LYS A 14 40.15 -5.33 29.60
C LYS A 14 39.65 -6.79 29.64
N PHE A 15 38.74 -7.19 28.73
CA PHE A 15 38.12 -8.54 28.71
C PHE A 15 37.68 -8.99 27.30
N GLY A 16 38.31 -8.50 26.23
CA GLY A 16 37.80 -8.63 24.85
C GLY A 16 37.43 -10.06 24.42
N ALA A 17 38.36 -11.01 24.54
CA ALA A 17 38.16 -12.38 24.07
C ALA A 17 37.18 -13.20 24.94
N GLU A 18 37.23 -13.07 26.26
CA GLU A 18 36.30 -13.76 27.17
C GLU A 18 34.87 -13.20 27.05
N ARG A 19 34.74 -11.88 26.89
CA ARG A 19 33.45 -11.22 26.68
C ARG A 19 32.84 -11.58 25.33
N GLU A 20 33.66 -11.67 24.28
CA GLU A 20 33.23 -12.09 22.96
C GLU A 20 32.80 -13.56 22.96
N LYS A 21 33.55 -14.45 23.62
CA LYS A 21 33.15 -15.84 23.81
C LYS A 21 31.83 -15.96 24.56
N ALA A 22 31.69 -15.29 25.71
CA ALA A 22 30.45 -15.30 26.49
C ALA A 22 29.26 -14.72 25.71
N LEU A 23 29.49 -13.67 24.90
CA LEU A 23 28.48 -13.11 24.01
C LEU A 23 28.06 -14.13 22.94
N ASN A 24 29.01 -14.78 22.27
CA ASN A 24 28.72 -15.76 21.23
C ASN A 24 28.01 -17.00 21.78
N ASP A 25 28.37 -17.46 22.98
CA ASP A 25 27.69 -18.56 23.66
C ASP A 25 26.26 -18.17 24.03
N ALA A 26 26.04 -16.95 24.53
CA ALA A 26 24.70 -16.42 24.80
C ALA A 26 23.87 -16.29 23.52
N LEU A 27 24.45 -15.79 22.42
CA LEU A 27 23.78 -15.69 21.11
C LEU A 27 23.35 -17.08 20.61
N LYS A 28 24.22 -18.09 20.70
CA LYS A 28 23.89 -19.48 20.33
C LYS A 28 22.78 -20.07 21.20
N LEU A 29 22.80 -19.79 22.50
CA LEU A 29 21.76 -20.23 23.42
C LEU A 29 20.41 -19.61 23.04
N ILE A 30 20.40 -18.30 22.78
CA ILE A 30 19.19 -17.57 22.35
C ILE A 30 18.68 -18.12 21.00
N GLU A 31 19.55 -18.36 20.02
CA GLU A 31 19.15 -18.98 18.75
C GLU A 31 18.62 -20.40 18.90
N LYS A 32 19.17 -21.19 19.84
CA LYS A 32 18.69 -22.54 20.14
C LYS A 32 17.32 -22.51 20.80
N ASP A 33 17.10 -21.60 21.74
CA ASP A 33 15.88 -21.53 22.54
C ASP A 33 14.73 -20.84 21.78
N PHE A 34 15.03 -19.86 20.93
CA PHE A 34 14.04 -19.01 20.26
C PHE A 34 14.06 -19.10 18.73
N GLY A 35 14.92 -19.94 18.16
CA GLY A 35 15.06 -20.15 16.72
C GLY A 35 16.08 -19.23 16.05
N LYS A 36 16.50 -19.63 14.84
CA LYS A 36 17.44 -18.84 14.00
C LYS A 36 16.86 -17.46 13.69
N GLY A 37 17.68 -16.42 13.84
CA GLY A 37 17.29 -15.04 13.59
C GLY A 37 16.51 -14.36 14.72
N SER A 38 16.36 -15.01 15.88
CA SER A 38 15.79 -14.42 17.10
C SER A 38 16.65 -13.27 17.67
N ILE A 39 17.95 -13.31 17.40
CA ILE A 39 18.91 -12.24 17.72
C ILE A 39 19.98 -12.17 16.63
N MET A 40 20.30 -10.96 16.17
CA MET A 40 21.32 -10.70 15.13
C MET A 40 21.92 -9.32 15.33
N ARG A 41 23.14 -9.08 14.83
CA ARG A 41 23.71 -7.74 14.88
C ARG A 41 23.00 -6.85 13.87
N LEU A 42 22.70 -5.60 14.24
CA LEU A 42 21.97 -4.69 13.37
C LEU A 42 22.69 -4.43 12.03
N GLY A 43 24.03 -4.46 12.01
CA GLY A 43 24.83 -4.32 10.79
C GLY A 43 24.97 -5.58 9.95
N GLU A 44 24.63 -6.77 10.47
CA GLU A 44 24.53 -8.02 9.70
C GLU A 44 23.20 -8.11 8.95
N ARG A 45 22.26 -7.21 9.27
CA ARG A 45 21.08 -6.92 8.47
C ARG A 45 21.56 -6.15 7.23
N ALA A 46 22.23 -6.84 6.31
CA ALA A 46 22.52 -6.33 4.97
C ALA A 46 21.29 -5.58 4.48
N GLU A 47 21.47 -4.33 4.04
CA GLU A 47 20.46 -3.35 3.63
C GLU A 47 19.15 -3.98 3.13
N GLN A 48 18.29 -4.44 4.04
CA GLN A 48 17.01 -5.01 3.65
C GLN A 48 16.14 -3.81 3.32
N LYS A 49 16.22 -3.36 2.07
CA LYS A 49 15.22 -2.47 1.46
C LYS A 49 13.87 -3.01 1.91
N VAL A 50 13.10 -2.18 2.61
CA VAL A 50 11.79 -2.58 3.10
C VAL A 50 10.97 -2.96 1.88
N GLN A 51 10.56 -4.22 1.77
CA GLN A 51 9.69 -4.65 0.68
C GLN A 51 8.41 -3.83 0.73
N VAL A 52 8.01 -3.30 -0.43
CA VAL A 52 6.80 -2.50 -0.58
C VAL A 52 5.90 -3.11 -1.65
N MET A 53 4.63 -2.71 -1.62
CA MET A 53 3.62 -2.95 -2.66
C MET A 53 3.13 -1.58 -3.12
N SER A 54 2.95 -1.34 -4.43
CA SER A 54 2.46 -0.04 -4.90
C SER A 54 1.12 0.29 -4.25
N SER A 55 0.87 1.58 -3.99
CA SER A 55 -0.42 2.03 -3.49
C SER A 55 -1.48 2.16 -4.58
N GLY A 56 -1.13 1.94 -5.85
CA GLY A 56 -1.99 2.18 -7.00
C GLY A 56 -2.07 3.66 -7.43
N SER A 57 -1.28 4.52 -6.79
CA SER A 57 -1.22 5.97 -7.03
C SER A 57 0.25 6.39 -7.02
N LEU A 58 0.73 6.89 -8.16
CA LEU A 58 2.12 7.31 -8.30
C LEU A 58 2.46 8.45 -7.33
N ALA A 59 1.54 9.40 -7.15
CA ALA A 59 1.73 10.50 -6.22
C ALA A 59 1.87 10.01 -4.77
N LEU A 60 1.07 9.01 -4.39
CA LEU A 60 1.14 8.43 -3.05
C LEU A 60 2.39 7.58 -2.85
N ASP A 61 2.83 6.79 -3.85
CA ASP A 61 4.09 6.04 -3.79
C ASP A 61 5.30 6.96 -3.56
N ILE A 62 5.35 8.09 -4.27
CA ILE A 62 6.37 9.15 -4.08
C ILE A 62 6.28 9.78 -2.67
N ALA A 63 5.05 10.08 -2.21
CA ALA A 63 4.83 10.67 -0.89
C ALA A 63 5.18 9.69 0.25
N LEU A 64 4.97 8.39 0.06
CA LEU A 64 5.39 7.35 0.98
C LEU A 64 6.91 7.23 1.03
N GLY A 65 7.63 7.63 -0.03
CA GLY A 65 9.08 7.74 -0.11
C GLY A 65 9.83 6.40 -0.11
N SER A 66 9.13 5.31 0.16
CA SER A 66 9.63 3.93 0.02
C SER A 66 9.10 3.27 -1.26
N GLY A 67 8.30 3.98 -2.06
CA GLY A 67 7.70 3.48 -3.29
C GLY A 67 6.40 2.69 -3.13
N GLY A 68 5.83 2.66 -1.93
CA GLY A 68 4.54 2.02 -1.69
C GLY A 68 4.27 1.68 -0.23
N TYR A 69 3.27 0.83 -0.02
CA TYR A 69 2.91 0.31 1.30
C TYR A 69 3.94 -0.72 1.77
N PRO A 70 4.55 -0.55 2.95
CA PRO A 70 5.56 -1.49 3.44
C PRO A 70 4.95 -2.82 3.87
N LYS A 71 5.42 -3.92 3.26
CA LYS A 71 5.03 -5.29 3.60
C LYS A 71 5.31 -5.61 5.07
N GLY A 72 4.42 -6.37 5.68
CA GLY A 72 4.50 -6.78 7.08
C GLY A 72 4.32 -5.66 8.08
N ARG A 73 3.50 -4.65 7.73
CA ARG A 73 3.20 -3.48 8.58
C ARG A 73 1.71 -3.15 8.61
N ILE A 74 1.34 -2.43 9.66
CA ILE A 74 0.02 -1.83 9.81
C ILE A 74 0.03 -0.42 9.20
N ILE A 75 -1.00 -0.10 8.41
CA ILE A 75 -1.29 1.23 7.87
C ILE A 75 -2.66 1.67 8.38
N GLU A 76 -2.78 2.92 8.83
CA GLU A 76 -4.08 3.53 9.13
C GLU A 76 -4.40 4.58 8.06
N ILE A 77 -5.56 4.47 7.43
CA ILE A 77 -6.10 5.46 6.49
C ILE A 77 -7.30 6.10 7.16
N TYR A 78 -7.23 7.40 7.46
CA TYR A 78 -8.29 8.10 8.16
C TYR A 78 -8.61 9.44 7.52
N GLY A 79 -9.79 9.97 7.82
CA GLY A 79 -10.27 11.22 7.25
C GLY A 79 -11.78 11.39 7.37
N PRO A 80 -12.32 12.51 6.85
CA PRO A 80 -13.76 12.75 6.82
C PRO A 80 -14.53 11.68 6.04
N GLU A 81 -15.86 11.70 6.16
CA GLU A 81 -16.74 10.95 5.27
C GLU A 81 -16.57 11.42 3.81
N SER A 82 -16.76 10.49 2.87
CA SER A 82 -16.63 10.77 1.43
C SER A 82 -15.31 11.44 1.02
N SER A 83 -14.24 11.19 1.78
CA SER A 83 -12.91 11.72 1.48
C SER A 83 -12.08 10.86 0.53
N GLY A 84 -12.52 9.62 0.24
CA GLY A 84 -11.81 8.67 -0.62
C GLY A 84 -11.02 7.58 0.12
N LYS A 85 -11.23 7.39 1.43
CA LYS A 85 -10.51 6.37 2.24
C LYS A 85 -10.65 4.95 1.65
N THR A 86 -11.89 4.52 1.42
CA THR A 86 -12.20 3.20 0.86
C THR A 86 -11.69 3.09 -0.58
N THR A 87 -11.81 4.15 -1.40
CA THR A 87 -11.19 4.21 -2.73
C THR A 87 -9.68 3.95 -2.67
N VAL A 88 -8.94 4.63 -1.80
CA VAL A 88 -7.49 4.42 -1.64
C VAL A 88 -7.18 2.98 -1.20
N ALA A 89 -7.99 2.40 -0.31
CA ALA A 89 -7.81 1.02 0.11
C ALA A 89 -8.15 0.00 -1.00
N LEU A 90 -9.16 0.25 -1.81
CA LEU A 90 -9.52 -0.60 -2.95
C LEU A 90 -8.46 -0.56 -4.06
N HIS A 91 -7.80 0.59 -4.26
CA HIS A 91 -6.61 0.66 -5.12
C HIS A 91 -5.47 -0.21 -4.58
N ALA A 92 -5.26 -0.26 -3.27
CA ALA A 92 -4.30 -1.16 -2.65
C ALA A 92 -4.67 -2.64 -2.88
N VAL A 93 -5.97 -2.98 -2.79
CA VAL A 93 -6.49 -4.33 -3.07
C VAL A 93 -6.25 -4.71 -4.53
N ALA A 94 -6.60 -3.84 -5.48
CA ALA A 94 -6.36 -4.07 -6.89
C ALA A 94 -4.87 -4.26 -7.20
N GLN A 95 -3.97 -3.50 -6.55
CA GLN A 95 -2.52 -3.71 -6.71
C GLN A 95 -2.06 -5.05 -6.14
N ALA A 96 -2.52 -5.44 -4.94
CA ALA A 96 -2.17 -6.73 -4.36
C ALA A 96 -2.54 -7.89 -5.29
N GLN A 97 -3.76 -7.85 -5.86
CA GLN A 97 -4.22 -8.86 -6.81
C GLN A 97 -3.46 -8.83 -8.13
N LYS A 98 -3.13 -7.62 -8.64
CA LYS A 98 -2.32 -7.47 -9.85
C LYS A 98 -0.91 -8.05 -9.69
N GLU A 99 -0.34 -7.98 -8.50
CA GLU A 99 0.94 -8.62 -8.15
C GLU A 99 0.81 -10.15 -7.91
N GLY A 100 -0.37 -10.74 -8.13
CA GLY A 100 -0.66 -12.16 -7.91
C GLY A 100 -0.87 -12.54 -6.44
N GLY A 101 -1.03 -11.54 -5.56
CA GLY A 101 -1.24 -11.72 -4.13
C GLY A 101 -2.72 -11.88 -3.75
N ILE A 102 -2.95 -12.42 -2.56
CA ILE A 102 -4.31 -12.62 -2.03
C ILE A 102 -4.71 -11.44 -1.15
N ALA A 103 -5.87 -10.85 -1.43
CA ALA A 103 -6.44 -9.77 -0.63
C ALA A 103 -7.70 -10.22 0.12
N ALA A 104 -7.86 -9.68 1.33
CA ALA A 104 -9.07 -9.84 2.12
C ALA A 104 -9.61 -8.49 2.61
N PHE A 105 -10.94 -8.40 2.67
CA PHE A 105 -11.66 -7.20 3.08
C PHE A 105 -12.64 -7.55 4.20
N ILE A 106 -12.43 -6.94 5.36
CA ILE A 106 -13.32 -7.02 6.52
C ILE A 106 -14.22 -5.78 6.50
N ASP A 107 -15.40 -5.93 5.92
CA ASP A 107 -16.42 -4.89 5.75
C ASP A 107 -17.33 -4.84 6.98
N ALA A 108 -16.86 -4.19 8.03
CA ALA A 108 -17.64 -3.91 9.24
C ALA A 108 -18.66 -2.78 9.03
N GLU A 109 -18.51 -1.94 8.00
CA GLU A 109 -19.50 -0.90 7.65
C GLU A 109 -20.67 -1.45 6.81
N HIS A 110 -20.57 -2.68 6.29
CA HIS A 110 -21.54 -3.29 5.38
C HIS A 110 -21.86 -2.41 4.15
N ALA A 111 -20.85 -1.70 3.65
CA ALA A 111 -21.00 -0.62 2.69
C ALA A 111 -20.15 -0.80 1.41
N LEU A 112 -19.46 -1.94 1.26
CA LEU A 112 -18.66 -2.20 0.07
C LEU A 112 -19.58 -2.43 -1.15
N ASP A 113 -19.39 -1.63 -2.19
CA ASP A 113 -20.05 -1.80 -3.50
C ASP A 113 -19.16 -2.64 -4.44
N PRO A 114 -19.56 -3.88 -4.81
CA PRO A 114 -18.79 -4.74 -5.71
C PRO A 114 -18.61 -4.14 -7.12
N ALA A 115 -19.61 -3.40 -7.64
CA ALA A 115 -19.52 -2.82 -8.97
C ALA A 115 -18.49 -1.69 -9.00
N TYR A 116 -18.48 -0.86 -7.95
CA TYR A 116 -17.45 0.17 -7.79
C TYR A 116 -16.06 -0.45 -7.60
N ALA A 117 -15.92 -1.47 -6.75
CA ALA A 117 -14.64 -2.17 -6.56
C ALA A 117 -14.11 -2.77 -7.87
N ALA A 118 -14.97 -3.42 -8.66
CA ALA A 118 -14.59 -3.96 -9.97
C ALA A 118 -14.11 -2.87 -10.93
N ALA A 119 -14.79 -1.72 -10.96
CA ALA A 119 -14.39 -0.59 -11.79
C ALA A 119 -13.02 0.01 -11.38
N LEU A 120 -12.63 -0.15 -10.12
CA LEU A 120 -11.30 0.22 -9.61
C LEU A 120 -10.22 -0.84 -9.92
N GLY A 121 -10.57 -1.94 -10.59
CA GLY A 121 -9.65 -3.01 -10.97
C GLY A 121 -9.51 -4.12 -9.92
N VAL A 122 -10.42 -4.20 -8.94
CA VAL A 122 -10.46 -5.31 -7.99
C VAL A 122 -11.05 -6.54 -8.67
N ASN A 123 -10.36 -7.68 -8.57
CA ASN A 123 -10.93 -8.97 -8.95
C ASN A 123 -11.90 -9.42 -7.85
N ILE A 124 -13.20 -9.28 -8.13
CA ILE A 124 -14.27 -9.58 -7.16
C ILE A 124 -14.36 -11.07 -6.85
N ASP A 125 -14.10 -11.94 -7.84
CA ASP A 125 -14.24 -13.39 -7.67
C ASP A 125 -13.18 -13.97 -6.72
N GLU A 126 -12.02 -13.32 -6.61
CA GLU A 126 -10.91 -13.74 -5.76
C GLU A 126 -10.81 -12.96 -4.43
N LEU A 127 -11.57 -11.88 -4.28
CA LEU A 127 -11.53 -11.06 -3.07
C LEU A 127 -12.19 -11.79 -1.90
N LEU A 128 -11.42 -12.06 -0.84
CA LEU A 128 -11.98 -12.64 0.40
C LEU A 128 -12.76 -11.58 1.17
N LEU A 129 -14.09 -11.61 1.12
CA LEU A 129 -14.96 -10.69 1.85
C LEU A 129 -15.47 -11.30 3.17
N SER A 130 -15.42 -10.53 4.25
CA SER A 130 -16.06 -10.86 5.52
C SER A 130 -16.87 -9.67 6.04
N GLN A 131 -18.11 -9.94 6.41
CA GLN A 131 -19.03 -8.98 7.03
C GLN A 131 -19.33 -9.46 8.46
N PRO A 132 -18.52 -9.03 9.45
CA PRO A 132 -18.62 -9.55 10.80
C PRO A 132 -19.79 -8.94 11.58
N ASP A 133 -20.40 -9.75 12.45
CA ASP A 133 -21.43 -9.37 13.42
C ASP A 133 -20.88 -8.56 14.61
N SER A 134 -19.57 -8.62 14.87
CA SER A 134 -18.92 -7.90 15.98
C SER A 134 -17.47 -7.54 15.69
N GLY A 135 -16.96 -6.53 16.40
CA GLY A 135 -15.58 -6.07 16.31
C GLY A 135 -14.57 -7.17 16.66
N GLU A 136 -14.84 -7.98 17.69
CA GLU A 136 -13.98 -9.11 18.04
C GLU A 136 -13.92 -10.15 16.93
N GLN A 137 -15.07 -10.52 16.37
CA GLN A 137 -15.15 -11.49 15.27
C GLN A 137 -14.39 -11.00 14.04
N GLY A 138 -14.56 -9.74 13.64
CA GLY A 138 -13.83 -9.15 12.51
C GLY A 138 -12.31 -9.19 12.70
N LEU A 139 -11.84 -8.82 13.91
CA LEU A 139 -10.41 -8.84 14.24
C LEU A 139 -9.85 -10.27 14.36
N GLU A 140 -10.65 -11.24 14.82
CA GLU A 140 -10.26 -12.65 14.84
C GLU A 140 -10.17 -13.26 13.45
N ILE A 141 -11.11 -12.94 12.56
CA ILE A 141 -11.06 -13.36 11.15
C ILE A 141 -9.81 -12.79 10.49
N ALA A 142 -9.57 -11.48 10.61
CA ALA A 142 -8.35 -10.85 10.13
C ALA A 142 -7.09 -11.54 10.68
N GLY A 143 -7.09 -11.86 11.97
CA GLY A 143 -5.97 -12.56 12.62
C GLY A 143 -5.71 -13.95 12.06
N LYS A 144 -6.76 -14.77 11.86
CA LYS A 144 -6.62 -16.11 11.26
C LYS A 144 -6.10 -16.03 9.82
N LEU A 145 -6.59 -15.07 9.04
CA LEU A 145 -6.12 -14.84 7.67
C LEU A 145 -4.64 -14.45 7.65
N ILE A 146 -4.22 -13.51 8.51
CA ILE A 146 -2.81 -13.12 8.65
C ILE A 146 -1.96 -14.30 9.11
N ASP A 147 -2.39 -15.03 10.16
CA ASP A 147 -1.65 -16.15 10.75
C ASP A 147 -1.44 -17.31 9.76
N SER A 148 -2.33 -17.45 8.76
CA SER A 148 -2.20 -18.45 7.70
C SER A 148 -0.95 -18.25 6.83
N GLY A 149 -0.46 -17.00 6.73
CA GLY A 149 0.63 -16.62 5.83
C GLY A 149 0.28 -16.60 4.34
N ALA A 150 -0.98 -16.89 3.98
CA ALA A 150 -1.42 -16.92 2.59
C ALA A 150 -1.93 -15.57 2.08
N VAL A 151 -2.28 -14.63 2.96
CA VAL A 151 -2.86 -13.33 2.59
C VAL A 151 -1.80 -12.23 2.58
N ASP A 152 -1.68 -11.53 1.46
CA ASP A 152 -0.74 -10.42 1.25
C ASP A 152 -1.28 -9.09 1.75
N LEU A 153 -2.61 -8.88 1.68
CA LEU A 153 -3.26 -7.66 2.11
C LEU A 153 -4.57 -7.96 2.86
N VAL A 154 -4.75 -7.35 4.04
CA VAL A 154 -6.02 -7.30 4.76
C VAL A 154 -6.44 -5.85 4.94
N VAL A 155 -7.65 -5.52 4.49
CA VAL A 155 -8.31 -4.23 4.76
C VAL A 155 -9.40 -4.43 5.81
N VAL A 156 -9.48 -3.53 6.78
CA VAL A 156 -10.55 -3.47 7.78
C VAL A 156 -11.28 -2.13 7.65
N ASP A 157 -12.51 -2.18 7.14
CA ASP A 157 -13.38 -1.02 6.89
C ASP A 157 -14.64 -1.08 7.76
N SER A 158 -14.74 -0.36 8.87
CA SER A 158 -13.75 0.53 9.47
C SER A 158 -13.60 0.28 10.97
N VAL A 159 -12.54 0.79 11.56
CA VAL A 159 -12.31 0.72 13.01
C VAL A 159 -13.47 1.32 13.81
N ALA A 160 -14.15 2.34 13.26
CA ALA A 160 -15.29 2.95 13.91
C ALA A 160 -16.47 1.96 14.04
N ALA A 161 -16.64 1.07 13.07
CA ALA A 161 -17.69 0.06 13.02
C ALA A 161 -17.32 -1.28 13.69
N LEU A 162 -16.09 -1.42 14.21
CA LEU A 162 -15.73 -2.56 15.06
C LEU A 162 -16.36 -2.39 16.45
N VAL A 163 -17.66 -2.65 16.55
CA VAL A 163 -18.44 -2.54 17.80
C VAL A 163 -18.25 -3.81 18.62
N PRO A 164 -17.82 -3.72 19.89
CA PRO A 164 -17.67 -4.88 20.75
C PRO A 164 -19.00 -5.62 20.96
N ARG A 165 -18.97 -6.96 21.02
CA ARG A 165 -20.18 -7.77 21.19
C ARG A 165 -21.04 -7.37 22.40
N ALA A 166 -20.42 -7.05 23.54
CA ALA A 166 -21.15 -6.61 24.72
C ALA A 166 -21.92 -5.29 24.52
N GLU A 167 -21.45 -4.42 23.61
CA GLU A 167 -22.15 -3.19 23.25
C GLU A 167 -23.32 -3.46 22.28
N ILE A 168 -23.20 -4.48 21.42
CA ILE A 168 -24.27 -4.93 20.50
C ILE A 168 -25.40 -5.63 21.26
N ASP A 169 -25.04 -6.48 22.23
CA ASP A 169 -26.01 -7.24 23.03
C ASP A 169 -26.65 -6.39 24.14
N GLY A 170 -26.11 -5.20 24.41
CA GLY A 170 -26.61 -4.26 25.43
C GLY A 170 -27.70 -3.31 24.92
N ASP A 171 -28.34 -2.59 25.83
CA ASP A 171 -29.39 -1.64 25.47
C ASP A 171 -28.80 -0.28 25.05
N ILE A 172 -29.50 0.43 24.15
CA ILE A 172 -29.11 1.80 23.77
C ILE A 172 -29.15 2.71 25.00
N GLY A 173 -27.98 3.20 25.40
CA GLY A 173 -27.81 4.03 26.60
C GLY A 173 -26.94 3.37 27.67
N ASP A 174 -26.63 2.08 27.54
CA ASP A 174 -25.71 1.38 28.41
C ASP A 174 -24.27 1.92 28.29
N SER A 175 -23.60 2.03 29.43
CA SER A 175 -22.28 2.65 29.52
C SER A 175 -21.16 1.63 29.29
N HIS A 176 -20.64 1.58 28.07
CA HIS A 176 -19.53 0.70 27.67
C HIS A 176 -18.20 1.46 27.52
N VAL A 177 -17.81 2.22 28.54
CA VAL A 177 -16.67 3.15 28.45
C VAL A 177 -15.36 2.44 28.10
N GLY A 178 -14.82 2.77 26.92
CA GLY A 178 -13.48 2.37 26.48
C GLY A 178 -13.34 0.90 26.08
N LEU A 179 -14.45 0.17 25.90
CA LEU A 179 -14.44 -1.24 25.53
C LEU A 179 -13.74 -1.46 24.17
N GLN A 180 -14.15 -0.69 23.15
CA GLN A 180 -13.53 -0.72 21.82
C GLN A 180 -12.01 -0.43 21.87
N ALA A 181 -11.58 0.55 22.68
CA ALA A 181 -10.16 0.89 22.81
C ALA A 181 -9.32 -0.23 23.44
N ARG A 182 -9.90 -0.98 24.40
CA ARG A 182 -9.25 -2.15 25.01
C ARG A 182 -9.16 -3.30 24.02
N MET A 183 -10.24 -3.60 23.30
CA MET A 183 -10.27 -4.60 22.24
C MET A 183 -9.20 -4.31 21.18
N MET A 184 -9.15 -3.09 20.65
CA MET A 184 -8.14 -2.68 19.68
C MET A 184 -6.72 -2.81 20.24
N SER A 185 -6.50 -2.46 21.51
CA SER A 185 -5.18 -2.61 22.14
C SER A 185 -4.72 -4.06 22.24
N GLN A 186 -5.64 -4.98 22.51
CA GLN A 186 -5.37 -6.42 22.55
C GLN A 186 -5.11 -6.96 21.13
N ALA A 187 -5.96 -6.60 20.17
CA ALA A 187 -5.82 -7.02 18.78
C ALA A 187 -4.49 -6.55 18.18
N MET A 188 -4.13 -5.26 18.33
CA MET A 188 -2.85 -4.75 17.81
C MET A 188 -1.63 -5.47 18.39
N ARG A 189 -1.70 -5.87 19.68
CA ARG A 189 -0.63 -6.64 20.33
C ARG A 189 -0.50 -8.05 19.75
N LYS A 190 -1.62 -8.71 19.45
CA LYS A 190 -1.65 -10.06 18.86
C LYS A 190 -1.23 -10.03 17.39
N LEU A 191 -1.84 -9.16 16.60
CA LEU A 191 -1.65 -9.09 15.16
C LEU A 191 -0.26 -8.58 14.76
N GLY A 192 0.32 -7.64 15.52
CA GLY A 192 1.56 -6.97 15.12
C GLY A 192 2.74 -7.91 14.85
N ALA A 193 2.87 -8.99 15.63
CA ALA A 193 3.91 -10.00 15.43
C ALA A 193 3.65 -10.85 14.19
N SER A 194 2.42 -11.33 14.03
CA SER A 194 2.01 -12.16 12.89
C SER A 194 2.15 -11.40 11.57
N ILE A 195 1.62 -10.18 11.50
CA ILE A 195 1.75 -9.28 10.34
C ILE A 195 3.21 -9.15 9.89
N ASN A 196 4.14 -8.94 10.84
CA ASN A 196 5.55 -8.79 10.49
C ASN A 196 6.19 -10.09 9.97
N LYS A 197 5.78 -11.23 10.55
CA LYS A 197 6.28 -12.57 10.20
C LYS A 197 5.80 -12.98 8.81
N THR A 198 4.53 -12.76 8.50
CA THR A 198 3.90 -13.20 7.25
C THR A 198 4.04 -12.21 6.11
N LYS A 199 4.58 -11.01 6.38
CA LYS A 199 4.70 -9.92 5.39
C LYS A 199 3.37 -9.39 4.87
N THR A 200 2.24 -9.79 5.48
CA THR A 200 0.92 -9.23 5.19
C THR A 200 0.89 -7.72 5.48
N ILE A 201 0.29 -6.95 4.58
CA ILE A 201 -0.05 -5.55 4.78
C ILE A 201 -1.42 -5.50 5.46
N ALA A 202 -1.54 -4.77 6.57
CA ALA A 202 -2.82 -4.60 7.25
C ALA A 202 -3.26 -3.13 7.21
N ILE A 203 -4.27 -2.82 6.41
CA ILE A 203 -4.86 -1.49 6.29
C ILE A 203 -6.08 -1.41 7.20
N PHE A 204 -6.09 -0.41 8.09
CA PHE A 204 -7.26 -0.06 8.89
C PHE A 204 -7.81 1.27 8.41
N ILE A 205 -9.04 1.27 7.92
CA ILE A 205 -9.77 2.49 7.62
C ILE A 205 -10.36 3.02 8.93
N ASN A 206 -10.31 4.33 9.10
CA ASN A 206 -10.84 4.99 10.28
C ASN A 206 -11.54 6.30 9.94
N GLN A 207 -12.46 6.69 10.80
CA GLN A 207 -13.18 7.95 10.66
C GLN A 207 -12.58 9.02 11.59
N LEU A 208 -12.85 10.28 11.29
CA LEU A 208 -12.58 11.37 12.22
C LEU A 208 -13.73 11.52 13.23
N ARG A 209 -13.37 11.87 14.46
CA ARG A 209 -14.27 12.30 15.54
C ARG A 209 -13.65 13.51 16.21
N GLU A 210 -14.47 14.31 16.89
CA GLU A 210 -13.97 15.43 17.67
C GLU A 210 -13.92 15.09 19.16
N LYS A 211 -12.84 15.48 19.83
CA LYS A 211 -12.72 15.36 21.29
C LYS A 211 -13.41 16.54 21.95
N VAL A 212 -14.50 16.27 22.67
CA VAL A 212 -15.23 17.26 23.46
C VAL A 212 -14.30 17.90 24.51
N GLY A 213 -14.38 19.23 24.65
CA GLY A 213 -13.66 19.99 25.67
C GLY A 213 -12.24 20.45 25.31
N VAL A 214 -11.81 20.30 24.05
CA VAL A 214 -10.55 20.88 23.57
C VAL A 214 -10.77 22.33 23.12
N MET A 215 -10.25 23.29 23.89
CA MET A 215 -10.33 24.73 23.57
C MET A 215 -9.12 25.26 22.77
N PHE A 216 -8.04 24.48 22.65
CA PHE A 216 -6.81 24.88 21.94
C PHE A 216 -6.19 23.69 21.21
N GLY A 217 -5.75 23.90 19.97
CA GLY A 217 -5.18 22.85 19.10
C GLY A 217 -6.21 22.16 18.20
N ASN A 218 -5.81 21.06 17.56
CA ASN A 218 -6.71 20.27 16.70
C ASN A 218 -7.58 19.32 17.58
N PRO A 219 -8.93 19.46 17.57
CA PRO A 219 -9.82 18.59 18.34
C PRO A 219 -10.01 17.20 17.70
N GLU A 220 -9.56 17.00 16.47
CA GLU A 220 -9.76 15.75 15.73
C GLU A 220 -9.00 14.57 16.35
N THR A 221 -9.69 13.44 16.45
CA THR A 221 -9.17 12.15 16.87
C THR A 221 -9.76 11.03 16.01
N THR A 222 -9.24 9.82 16.18
CA THR A 222 -9.74 8.61 15.53
C THR A 222 -10.29 7.64 16.59
N PRO A 223 -11.38 6.91 16.29
CA PRO A 223 -11.91 5.80 17.09
C PRO A 223 -10.91 4.66 17.35
N GLY A 224 -11.24 3.76 18.27
CA GLY A 224 -10.39 2.61 18.62
C GLY A 224 -9.24 2.91 19.60
N GLY A 225 -9.25 4.09 20.24
CA GLY A 225 -8.25 4.48 21.22
C GLY A 225 -6.89 4.86 20.60
N ARG A 226 -5.80 4.68 21.35
CA ARG A 226 -4.45 5.12 20.93
C ARG A 226 -3.61 3.99 20.30
N ALA A 227 -4.01 2.73 20.46
CA ALA A 227 -3.19 1.59 20.07
C ALA A 227 -2.83 1.64 18.58
N LEU A 228 -3.83 1.74 17.70
CA LEU A 228 -3.60 1.78 16.25
C LEU A 228 -2.62 2.89 15.86
N LYS A 229 -2.74 4.09 16.45
CA LYS A 229 -1.82 5.22 16.21
C LYS A 229 -0.36 4.88 16.50
N PHE A 230 -0.08 4.03 17.50
CA PHE A 230 1.29 3.63 17.86
C PHE A 230 1.80 2.48 17.00
N TYR A 231 0.95 1.47 16.76
CA TYR A 231 1.30 0.27 16.00
C TYR A 231 1.44 0.54 14.50
N ALA A 232 0.59 1.41 13.93
CA ALA A 232 0.68 1.83 12.54
C ALA A 232 2.09 2.34 12.20
N SER A 233 2.68 1.80 11.14
CA SER A 233 3.96 2.28 10.59
C SER A 233 3.74 3.46 9.66
N VAL A 234 2.63 3.45 8.93
CA VAL A 234 2.19 4.55 8.08
C VAL A 234 0.80 5.00 8.53
N ARG A 235 0.58 6.31 8.59
CA ARG A 235 -0.76 6.88 8.79
C ARG A 235 -1.02 7.91 7.70
N LEU A 236 -2.16 7.78 7.04
CA LEU A 236 -2.60 8.64 5.94
C LEU A 236 -3.83 9.44 6.38
N ASP A 237 -3.74 10.77 6.28
CA ASP A 237 -4.88 11.69 6.44
C ASP A 237 -5.42 12.03 5.05
N VAL A 238 -6.58 11.48 4.72
CA VAL A 238 -7.22 11.60 3.39
C VAL A 238 -8.35 12.61 3.48
N ARG A 239 -8.23 13.72 2.74
CA ARG A 239 -9.23 14.80 2.69
C ARG A 239 -9.55 15.16 1.26
N GLY A 240 -10.83 15.05 0.91
CA GLY A 240 -11.31 15.59 -0.36
C GLY A 240 -11.39 17.12 -0.28
N SER A 241 -10.87 17.80 -1.30
CA SER A 241 -10.91 19.25 -1.48
C SER A 241 -12.02 19.62 -2.48
N THR A 242 -11.64 19.92 -3.72
CA THR A 242 -12.44 20.58 -4.75
C THR A 242 -13.20 19.56 -5.59
N GLN A 243 -14.46 19.86 -5.93
CA GLN A 243 -15.20 19.06 -6.91
C GLN A 243 -14.66 19.32 -8.31
N ILE A 244 -14.48 18.26 -9.09
CA ILE A 244 -14.08 18.32 -10.49
C ILE A 244 -15.37 18.32 -11.32
N LYS A 245 -15.54 19.37 -12.14
CA LYS A 245 -16.67 19.48 -13.07
C LYS A 245 -16.31 18.83 -14.41
N GLY A 246 -17.29 18.21 -15.05
CA GLY A 246 -17.11 17.64 -16.39
C GLY A 246 -16.86 18.71 -17.45
N THR A 247 -16.55 18.27 -18.66
CA THR A 247 -16.40 19.14 -19.84
C THR A 247 -17.51 18.87 -20.86
N GLY A 248 -17.72 19.80 -21.80
CA GLY A 248 -18.73 19.64 -22.85
C GLY A 248 -20.15 19.52 -22.30
N ASP A 249 -20.85 18.45 -22.65
CA ASP A 249 -22.23 18.18 -22.22
C ASP A 249 -22.35 17.90 -20.71
N GLN A 250 -21.24 17.60 -20.04
CA GLN A 250 -21.17 17.30 -18.60
C GLN A 250 -20.68 18.49 -17.75
N LYS A 251 -20.67 19.71 -18.30
CA LYS A 251 -20.15 20.91 -17.60
C LYS A 251 -20.81 21.24 -16.26
N ASP A 252 -22.07 20.83 -16.09
CA ASP A 252 -22.87 21.08 -14.89
C ASP A 252 -22.90 19.88 -13.94
N THR A 253 -22.26 18.77 -14.32
CA THR A 253 -22.14 17.56 -13.49
C THR A 253 -20.77 17.48 -12.82
N ASN A 254 -20.77 17.06 -11.56
CA ASN A 254 -19.56 16.75 -10.83
C ASN A 254 -19.11 15.34 -11.21
N VAL A 255 -17.93 15.23 -11.80
CA VAL A 255 -17.37 13.96 -12.31
C VAL A 255 -16.29 13.37 -11.40
N GLY A 256 -15.83 14.14 -10.42
CA GLY A 256 -14.83 13.66 -9.46
C GLY A 256 -14.54 14.67 -8.36
N LYS A 257 -13.47 14.40 -7.61
CA LYS A 257 -13.00 15.25 -6.52
C LYS A 257 -11.49 15.20 -6.40
N GLU A 258 -10.87 16.37 -6.30
CA GLU A 258 -9.47 16.48 -5.86
C GLU A 258 -9.37 15.99 -4.41
N THR A 259 -8.35 15.18 -4.13
CA THR A 259 -8.13 14.58 -2.82
C THR A 259 -6.68 14.75 -2.43
N LYS A 260 -6.48 15.26 -1.22
CA LYS A 260 -5.19 15.42 -0.58
C LYS A 260 -4.96 14.26 0.38
N ILE A 261 -3.87 13.53 0.20
CA ILE A 261 -3.43 12.43 1.06
C ILE A 261 -2.13 12.85 1.75
N LYS A 262 -2.18 13.06 3.06
CA LYS A 262 -1.01 13.46 3.85
C LYS A 262 -0.45 12.29 4.65
N VAL A 263 0.84 12.04 4.52
CA VAL A 263 1.55 11.02 5.30
C VAL A 263 1.88 11.57 6.69
N VAL A 264 0.93 11.50 7.64
CA VAL A 264 1.11 12.09 8.98
C VAL A 264 2.03 11.27 9.89
N LYS A 265 2.29 10.01 9.53
CA LYS A 265 3.26 9.15 10.19
C LYS A 265 3.90 8.23 9.16
N ASN A 266 5.22 8.08 9.25
CA ASN A 266 5.97 7.16 8.42
C ASN A 266 7.17 6.64 9.24
N LYS A 267 7.28 5.31 9.39
CA LYS A 267 8.39 4.64 10.08
C LYS A 267 9.44 4.05 9.13
N VAL A 268 9.22 4.14 7.82
CA VAL A 268 10.09 3.53 6.80
C VAL A 268 10.78 4.58 5.92
N ALA A 269 10.23 5.79 5.86
CA ALA A 269 10.78 6.95 5.16
C ALA A 269 10.36 8.25 5.87
N PRO A 270 10.88 9.43 5.46
CA PRO A 270 10.49 10.70 6.05
C PRO A 270 8.97 10.97 6.00
N PRO A 271 8.33 11.37 7.11
CA PRO A 271 6.90 11.70 7.14
C PRO A 271 6.60 13.11 6.59
N PHE A 272 5.31 13.45 6.57
CA PHE A 272 4.71 14.75 6.25
C PHE A 272 4.71 15.19 4.79
N LYS A 273 5.14 14.32 3.88
CA LYS A 273 4.87 14.49 2.46
C LYS A 273 3.37 14.40 2.17
N GLU A 274 2.97 15.02 1.07
CA GLU A 274 1.57 15.15 0.64
C GLU A 274 1.47 14.68 -0.82
N ALA A 275 0.45 13.88 -1.10
CA ALA A 275 0.06 13.50 -2.45
C ALA A 275 -1.27 14.19 -2.80
N PHE A 276 -1.36 14.69 -4.03
CA PHE A 276 -2.57 15.29 -4.55
C PHE A 276 -3.05 14.42 -5.71
N VAL A 277 -4.23 13.85 -5.57
CA VAL A 277 -4.81 12.92 -6.53
C VAL A 277 -6.20 13.40 -6.95
N GLU A 278 -6.62 13.01 -8.14
CA GLU A 278 -8.00 13.21 -8.59
C GLU A 278 -8.73 11.89 -8.47
N ILE A 279 -9.82 11.85 -7.69
CA ILE A 279 -10.70 10.68 -7.60
C ILE A 279 -11.89 10.93 -8.51
N MET A 280 -11.94 10.22 -9.63
CA MET A 280 -13.02 10.25 -10.61
C MET A 280 -14.11 9.27 -10.17
N TYR A 281 -15.37 9.68 -10.23
CA TYR A 281 -16.49 8.84 -9.82
C TYR A 281 -16.66 7.68 -10.80
N GLY A 282 -16.73 6.45 -10.29
CA GLY A 282 -16.80 5.23 -11.10
C GLY A 282 -15.46 4.72 -11.63
N GLU A 283 -14.38 5.50 -11.60
CA GLU A 283 -13.06 5.08 -12.13
C GLU A 283 -11.98 5.01 -11.04
N GLY A 284 -12.14 5.77 -9.96
CA GLY A 284 -11.15 5.83 -8.87
C GLY A 284 -10.04 6.86 -9.13
N ILE A 285 -8.81 6.57 -8.73
CA ILE A 285 -7.69 7.51 -8.84
C ILE A 285 -7.25 7.63 -10.29
N SER A 286 -7.24 8.87 -10.82
CA SER A 286 -6.82 9.15 -12.20
C SER A 286 -5.31 9.05 -12.36
N LYS A 287 -4.83 7.94 -12.93
CA LYS A 287 -3.40 7.74 -13.23
C LYS A 287 -2.84 8.77 -14.19
N THR A 288 -3.59 9.11 -15.24
CA THR A 288 -3.20 10.14 -16.22
C THR A 288 -3.17 11.53 -15.60
N GLY A 289 -4.10 11.84 -14.71
CA GLY A 289 -4.11 13.10 -13.96
C GLY A 289 -2.91 13.24 -13.03
N GLU A 290 -2.58 12.18 -12.29
CA GLU A 290 -1.39 12.15 -11.44
C GLU A 290 -0.10 12.33 -12.24
N LEU A 291 0.07 11.53 -13.31
CA LEU A 291 1.28 11.55 -14.11
C LEU A 291 1.47 12.91 -14.79
N LEU A 292 0.42 13.46 -15.40
CA LEU A 292 0.47 14.76 -16.06
C LEU A 292 0.93 15.86 -15.09
N LYS A 293 0.39 15.87 -13.87
CA LYS A 293 0.74 16.86 -12.86
C LYS A 293 2.20 16.72 -12.42
N ILE A 294 2.61 15.51 -12.04
CA ILE A 294 3.97 15.25 -11.56
C ILE A 294 5.01 15.51 -12.66
N ALA A 295 4.76 15.07 -13.88
CA ALA A 295 5.65 15.27 -15.02
C ALA A 295 5.74 16.74 -15.43
N SER A 296 4.65 17.51 -15.25
CA SER A 296 4.68 18.97 -15.46
C SER A 296 5.50 19.68 -14.39
N ASP A 297 5.35 19.28 -13.12
CA ASP A 297 6.12 19.85 -11.99
C ASP A 297 7.62 19.52 -12.09
N LEU A 298 7.97 18.39 -12.73
CA LEU A 298 9.35 17.97 -13.03
C LEU A 298 9.89 18.51 -14.35
N ASP A 299 9.16 19.36 -15.06
CA ASP A 299 9.58 19.91 -16.35
C ASP A 299 9.80 18.87 -17.47
N ILE A 300 9.31 17.64 -17.30
CA ILE A 300 9.29 16.55 -18.31
C ILE A 300 8.23 16.85 -19.37
N ILE A 301 7.03 17.25 -18.93
CA ILE A 301 5.98 17.80 -19.79
C ILE A 301 6.06 19.33 -19.69
N LYS A 302 6.25 20.00 -20.82
CA LYS A 302 6.33 21.46 -20.89
C LYS A 302 4.94 22.06 -20.97
N LYS A 303 4.67 23.04 -20.11
CA LYS A 303 3.42 23.81 -20.09
C LYS A 303 3.64 25.23 -20.58
N ALA A 304 3.10 25.56 -21.76
CA ALA A 304 3.13 26.91 -22.33
C ALA A 304 1.71 27.50 -22.35
N GLY A 305 1.38 28.26 -21.30
CA GLY A 305 0.02 28.78 -21.09
C GLY A 305 -0.98 27.64 -20.88
N ALA A 306 -1.90 27.46 -21.83
CA ALA A 306 -2.86 26.36 -21.82
C ALA A 306 -2.38 25.09 -22.56
N TRP A 307 -1.25 25.13 -23.25
CA TRP A 307 -0.75 24.00 -24.04
C TRP A 307 0.23 23.14 -23.24
N TYR A 308 0.07 21.82 -23.36
CA TYR A 308 1.01 20.81 -22.86
C TYR A 308 1.77 20.21 -24.04
N SER A 309 3.08 20.01 -23.85
CA SER A 309 3.99 19.45 -24.84
C SER A 309 4.95 18.45 -24.23
N TYR A 310 5.25 17.38 -24.96
CA TYR A 310 6.23 16.37 -24.61
C TYR A 310 7.18 16.17 -25.79
N LYS A 311 8.50 16.21 -25.57
CA LYS A 311 9.53 16.15 -26.63
C LYS A 311 9.24 17.07 -27.84
N ASP A 312 8.85 18.31 -27.55
CA ASP A 312 8.45 19.33 -28.54
C ASP A 312 7.17 19.06 -29.35
N GLU A 313 6.50 17.92 -29.14
CA GLU A 313 5.18 17.64 -29.70
C GLU A 313 4.07 18.17 -28.78
N LYS A 314 3.00 18.71 -29.37
CA LYS A 314 1.84 19.18 -28.62
C LYS A 314 0.90 18.02 -28.29
N ILE A 315 0.79 17.69 -27.02
CA ILE A 315 -0.04 16.58 -26.53
C ILE A 315 -1.47 17.01 -26.18
N GLY A 316 -1.71 18.30 -25.94
CA GLY A 316 -3.08 18.80 -25.73
C GLY A 316 -3.18 20.26 -25.28
N GLN A 317 -4.34 20.87 -25.54
CA GLN A 317 -4.72 22.16 -24.99
C GLN A 317 -5.64 21.96 -23.78
N GLY A 318 -5.18 22.34 -22.58
CA GLY A 318 -5.86 22.10 -21.31
C GLY A 318 -5.52 20.73 -20.71
N SER A 319 -5.74 20.58 -19.41
CA SER A 319 -5.42 19.35 -18.67
C SER A 319 -6.19 18.15 -19.19
N GLU A 320 -7.48 18.31 -19.50
CA GLU A 320 -8.36 17.21 -19.90
C GLU A 320 -7.96 16.61 -21.25
N ASN A 321 -7.60 17.44 -22.23
CA ASN A 321 -7.13 16.95 -23.52
C ASN A 321 -5.76 16.26 -23.41
N ALA A 322 -4.87 16.75 -22.54
CA ALA A 322 -3.59 16.09 -22.29
C ALA A 322 -3.76 14.74 -21.57
N LYS A 323 -4.68 14.64 -20.60
CA LYS A 323 -5.04 13.37 -19.95
C LYS A 323 -5.60 12.37 -20.96
N LYS A 324 -6.48 12.82 -21.85
CA LYS A 324 -7.05 11.99 -22.92
C LYS A 324 -5.96 11.48 -23.87
N TYR A 325 -5.04 12.34 -24.29
CA TYR A 325 -3.91 11.92 -25.12
C TYR A 325 -3.06 10.84 -24.42
N LEU A 326 -2.73 11.02 -23.14
CA LEU A 326 -1.98 10.01 -22.37
C LEU A 326 -2.74 8.68 -22.21
N ALA A 327 -4.08 8.73 -22.14
CA ALA A 327 -4.90 7.53 -22.10
C ALA A 327 -4.95 6.80 -23.46
N GLU A 328 -4.90 7.54 -24.57
CA GLU A 328 -4.93 7.00 -25.94
C GLU A 328 -3.56 6.52 -26.45
N ASN A 329 -2.46 6.92 -25.78
CA ASN A 329 -1.08 6.58 -26.17
C ASN A 329 -0.31 5.94 -24.98
N PRO A 330 -0.58 4.66 -24.64
CA PRO A 330 0.02 3.97 -23.50
C PRO A 330 1.55 3.95 -23.52
N GLU A 331 2.16 3.85 -24.70
CA GLU A 331 3.63 3.86 -24.85
C GLU A 331 4.26 5.18 -24.40
N VAL A 332 3.58 6.31 -24.64
CA VAL A 332 4.02 7.62 -24.16
C VAL A 332 3.78 7.75 -22.65
N PHE A 333 2.65 7.24 -22.17
CA PHE A 333 2.36 7.18 -20.74
C PHE A 333 3.45 6.42 -19.97
N ASP A 334 3.78 5.20 -20.41
CA ASP A 334 4.77 4.34 -19.76
C ASP A 334 6.18 4.94 -19.83
N GLU A 335 6.54 5.59 -20.94
CA GLU A 335 7.82 6.28 -21.06
C GLU A 335 7.95 7.42 -20.04
N ILE A 336 6.90 8.23 -19.87
CA ILE A 336 6.89 9.35 -18.93
C ILE A 336 6.84 8.81 -17.48
N ASP A 337 6.01 7.79 -17.20
CA ASP A 337 5.93 7.14 -15.88
C ASP A 337 7.29 6.59 -15.46
N HIS A 338 8.01 5.92 -16.37
CA HIS A 338 9.35 5.43 -16.11
C HIS A 338 10.33 6.57 -15.77
N GLN A 339 10.36 7.65 -16.55
CA GLN A 339 11.21 8.80 -16.27
C GLN A 339 10.92 9.42 -14.89
N VAL A 340 9.64 9.55 -14.54
CA VAL A 340 9.23 10.05 -13.23
C VAL A 340 9.70 9.12 -12.12
N ARG A 341 9.51 7.80 -12.26
CA ARG A 341 9.93 6.81 -11.26
C ARG A 341 11.44 6.80 -11.05
N VAL A 342 12.23 6.89 -12.12
CA VAL A 342 13.70 7.00 -12.03
C VAL A 342 14.11 8.28 -11.31
N GLN A 343 13.49 9.43 -11.64
CA GLN A 343 13.80 10.71 -11.00
C GLN A 343 13.54 10.70 -9.49
N PHE A 344 12.53 9.96 -9.04
CA PHE A 344 12.21 9.79 -7.62
C PHE A 344 12.92 8.60 -6.95
N GLY A 345 13.76 7.86 -7.68
CA GLY A 345 14.50 6.70 -7.16
C GLY A 345 13.60 5.53 -6.78
N LEU A 346 12.45 5.39 -7.45
CA LEU A 346 11.51 4.28 -7.24
C LEU A 346 11.91 3.03 -8.03
N ILE A 347 12.63 3.20 -9.14
CA ILE A 347 13.19 2.14 -9.98
C ILE A 347 14.67 2.48 -10.22
N ASP A 348 15.52 1.47 -10.22
CA ASP A 348 16.94 1.62 -10.57
C ASP A 348 17.05 1.73 -12.11
N GLY A 349 17.64 2.82 -12.63
CA GLY A 349 17.57 3.21 -14.05
C GLY A 349 18.19 2.27 -15.09
N GLU A 350 18.65 1.08 -14.68
CA GLU A 350 19.27 0.06 -15.53
C GLU A 350 18.34 -1.14 -15.86
N GLU A 351 17.23 -1.34 -15.14
CA GLU A 351 16.41 -2.56 -15.26
C GLU A 351 15.71 -2.76 -16.63
N VAL A 352 15.54 -1.71 -17.44
CA VAL A 352 14.83 -1.81 -18.74
C VAL A 352 15.74 -2.28 -19.89
N ALA A 353 17.07 -2.25 -19.72
CA ALA A 353 17.98 -2.76 -20.75
C ALA A 353 17.95 -4.30 -20.86
N GLU A 354 17.51 -5.00 -19.82
CA GLU A 354 17.38 -6.46 -19.79
C GLU A 354 15.98 -6.92 -20.24
N THR A 355 14.90 -6.26 -19.82
CA THR A 355 13.53 -6.66 -20.22
C THR A 355 13.27 -6.54 -21.71
N LYS A 356 13.83 -5.50 -22.37
CA LYS A 356 13.76 -5.37 -23.84
C LYS A 356 14.62 -6.39 -24.59
N LYS A 357 15.65 -6.96 -23.95
CA LYS A 357 16.42 -8.06 -24.54
C LYS A 357 15.66 -9.38 -24.43
N ASP A 358 14.98 -9.63 -23.31
CA ASP A 358 14.23 -10.87 -23.10
C ASP A 358 12.98 -10.95 -23.99
N GLU A 359 12.26 -9.84 -24.21
CA GLU A 359 11.15 -9.79 -25.17
C GLU A 359 11.62 -9.93 -26.63
N ALA A 360 12.78 -9.38 -26.99
CA ALA A 360 13.36 -9.53 -28.33
C ALA A 360 13.87 -10.97 -28.58
N VAL A 361 14.43 -11.63 -27.57
CA VAL A 361 14.90 -13.03 -27.67
C VAL A 361 13.72 -14.02 -27.73
N GLN A 362 12.60 -13.72 -27.07
CA GLN A 362 11.38 -14.53 -27.22
C GLN A 362 10.69 -14.34 -28.56
N ALA A 363 10.72 -13.16 -29.16
CA ALA A 363 10.13 -12.92 -30.49
C ALA A 363 10.89 -13.66 -31.62
N ASP A 364 12.22 -13.80 -31.50
CA ASP A 364 13.04 -14.49 -32.51
C ASP A 364 12.99 -16.03 -32.42
N SER A 365 12.57 -16.62 -31.29
CA SER A 365 12.54 -18.08 -31.10
C SER A 365 11.24 -18.76 -31.56
N VAL A 366 10.20 -18.01 -31.94
CA VAL A 366 8.89 -18.55 -32.32
C VAL A 366 8.76 -18.77 -33.85
N ASN A 367 9.76 -18.41 -34.65
CA ASN A 367 9.73 -18.51 -36.12
C ASN A 367 10.65 -19.59 -36.74
N GLU A 368 10.99 -20.66 -36.02
CA GLU A 368 11.54 -21.86 -36.66
C GLU A 368 10.42 -22.85 -37.02
N GLU A 369 10.20 -23.00 -38.33
CA GLU A 369 9.28 -23.96 -38.95
C GLU A 369 9.49 -25.38 -38.42
N VAL A 370 8.46 -25.93 -37.77
CA VAL A 370 8.40 -27.37 -37.45
C VAL A 370 8.01 -28.13 -38.71
N THR A 371 9.00 -28.67 -39.42
CA THR A 371 8.80 -29.70 -40.44
C THR A 371 8.62 -31.06 -39.74
N LEU A 372 7.45 -31.66 -39.88
CA LEU A 372 7.14 -33.00 -39.39
C LEU A 372 7.59 -34.04 -40.43
N ASP A 373 8.62 -34.79 -40.11
CA ASP A 373 9.09 -35.95 -40.87
C ASP A 373 8.29 -37.20 -40.42
N LEU A 374 7.45 -37.72 -41.31
CA LEU A 374 6.68 -38.96 -41.08
C LEU A 374 7.51 -40.14 -41.61
N GLY A 375 8.28 -40.75 -40.72
CA GLY A 375 8.98 -42.01 -40.97
C GLY A 375 8.03 -43.20 -40.92
N ASP A 376 8.05 -43.99 -42.00
CA ASP A 376 7.39 -45.28 -42.18
C ASP A 376 7.77 -46.32 -41.10
N GLU A 377 6.78 -47.07 -40.61
CA GLU A 377 6.78 -48.52 -40.30
C GLU A 377 5.77 -48.86 -39.20
N LEU A 378 4.56 -49.27 -39.60
CA LEU A 378 3.67 -50.09 -38.78
C LEU A 378 3.11 -51.21 -39.67
N GLU A 379 3.72 -52.39 -39.57
CA GLU A 379 3.23 -53.65 -40.14
C GLU A 379 1.89 -54.02 -39.47
N ILE A 380 0.90 -54.37 -40.30
CA ILE A 380 -0.38 -54.92 -39.88
C ILE A 380 -0.36 -56.41 -40.24
N GLU A 381 -0.30 -57.29 -39.24
CA GLU A 381 -0.59 -58.72 -39.40
C GLU A 381 -2.11 -58.94 -39.47
N ILE A 382 -2.56 -59.62 -40.52
CA ILE A 382 -3.92 -60.13 -40.68
C ILE A 382 -3.82 -61.66 -40.58
N GLU A 383 -4.47 -62.27 -39.60
CA GLU A 383 -4.75 -63.72 -39.60
C GLU A 383 -6.13 -63.98 -40.21
N GLU A 384 -6.20 -65.02 -41.06
CA GLU A 384 -7.38 -65.52 -41.80
C GLU A 384 -8.51 -66.08 -40.94
#